data_AF-A0A8S9HQM1-F1
#
_entry.id   AF-A0A8S9HQM1-F1
#
_cell.length_a   1.000
_cell.length_b   1.000
_cell.length_c   1.000
_cell.angle_alpha   90.00
_cell.angle_beta   90.00
_cell.angle_gamma   90.00
#
_symmetry.space_group_name_H-M   'P 1'
#
loop_
_entity.id
_entity.type
_entity.pdbx_description
1 polymer ?
#
loop_
_entity_poly.entity_id
_entity_poly.type
_entity_poly.pdbx_seq_one_letter_code
_entity_poly.pdbx_strand_id
1 'polypeptide(L)'
;MNNKMVYGVGDRVDFVVGDFIQLAPSILGDFLFLAPPWGGPMYNKVETYTMDMLQPIDGYKLFQIAQSITPNMITFLRGNVDLGQVESSLGSRLHL
;
A
#
# COMPACT_ATOMS: atom_id res chain seq x y z
N MET A 1 -1.35 -26.05 9.50
CA MET A 1 -0.32 -25.80 8.47
C MET A 1 -0.75 -24.60 7.66
N ASN A 2 -0.03 -23.49 7.68
CA ASN A 2 -0.26 -22.34 6.81
C ASN A 2 0.83 -22.29 5.73
N ASN A 3 0.65 -21.46 4.70
CA ASN A 3 1.53 -21.42 3.53
C ASN A 3 3.01 -21.19 3.91
N LYS A 4 3.32 -20.39 4.95
CA LYS A 4 4.72 -20.16 5.37
C LYS A 4 5.49 -21.43 5.74
N MET A 5 4.80 -22.44 6.29
CA MET A 5 5.43 -23.72 6.64
C MET A 5 5.72 -24.55 5.38
N VAL A 6 4.84 -24.52 4.38
CA VAL A 6 5.04 -25.19 3.10
C VAL A 6 6.22 -24.60 2.35
N TYR A 7 6.39 -23.27 2.39
CA TYR A 7 7.51 -22.56 1.76
C TYR A 7 8.79 -22.51 2.62
N GLY A 8 8.83 -23.15 3.81
CA GLY A 8 10.04 -23.21 4.64
C GLY A 8 10.48 -21.88 5.27
N VAL A 9 9.55 -20.95 5.49
CA VAL A 9 9.79 -19.60 6.06
C VAL A 9 8.99 -19.36 7.34
N GLY A 10 8.72 -20.44 8.09
CA GLY A 10 7.88 -20.44 9.29
C GLY A 10 8.31 -19.45 10.38
N ASP A 11 9.60 -19.20 10.50
CA ASP A 11 10.29 -18.38 11.50
C ASP A 11 10.55 -16.94 11.04
N ARG A 12 10.24 -16.61 9.79
CA ARG A 12 10.56 -15.32 9.16
C ARG A 12 9.32 -14.46 8.85
N VAL A 13 8.13 -14.97 9.11
CA VAL A 13 6.86 -14.32 8.77
C VAL A 13 5.87 -14.44 9.91
N ASP A 14 5.41 -13.29 10.40
CA ASP A 14 4.28 -13.18 11.31
C ASP A 14 3.02 -12.77 10.56
N PHE A 15 1.90 -13.41 10.85
CA PHE A 15 0.61 -13.09 10.27
C PHE A 15 -0.24 -12.35 11.29
N VAL A 16 -0.71 -11.16 10.91
CA VAL A 16 -1.65 -10.37 11.70
C VAL A 16 -2.95 -10.25 10.91
N VAL A 17 -4.06 -10.67 11.50
CA VAL A 17 -5.39 -10.45 10.95
C VAL A 17 -5.93 -9.16 11.55
N GLY A 18 -6.10 -8.12 10.73
CA GLY A 18 -6.65 -6.85 11.17
C GLY A 18 -6.70 -5.80 10.07
N ASP A 19 -7.24 -4.64 10.42
CA ASP A 19 -7.28 -3.47 9.55
C ASP A 19 -5.94 -2.73 9.63
N PHE A 20 -5.23 -2.64 8.50
CA PHE A 20 -3.95 -1.94 8.42
C PHE A 20 -4.04 -0.49 8.92
N ILE A 21 -5.13 0.22 8.67
CA ILE A 21 -5.30 1.62 9.07
C ILE A 21 -5.26 1.75 10.60
N GLN A 22 -5.91 0.80 11.29
CA GLN A 22 -5.96 0.77 12.75
C GLN A 22 -4.65 0.28 13.36
N LEU A 23 -3.95 -0.63 12.67
CA LEU A 23 -2.70 -1.21 13.13
C LEU A 23 -1.49 -0.31 12.88
N ALA A 24 -1.51 0.54 11.84
CA ALA A 24 -0.39 1.35 11.39
C ALA A 24 0.37 2.10 12.51
N PRO A 25 -0.28 2.73 13.50
CA PRO A 25 0.42 3.42 14.59
C PRO A 25 1.29 2.53 15.48
N SER A 26 1.06 1.21 15.46
CA SER A 26 1.78 0.21 16.27
C SER A 26 2.81 -0.60 15.47
N ILE A 27 2.85 -0.42 14.15
CA ILE A 27 3.76 -1.15 13.27
C ILE A 27 5.10 -0.41 13.22
N LEU A 28 6.20 -1.15 13.35
CA LEU A 28 7.56 -0.68 13.13
C LEU A 28 8.19 -1.52 12.02
N GLY A 29 8.96 -0.87 11.15
CA GLY A 29 9.70 -1.57 10.10
C GLY A 29 10.54 -0.61 9.27
N ASP A 30 11.66 -1.10 8.75
CA ASP A 30 12.55 -0.31 7.91
C ASP A 30 11.94 0.00 6.54
N PHE A 31 11.06 -0.88 6.07
CA PHE A 31 10.47 -0.87 4.74
C PHE A 31 9.00 -1.29 4.74
N LEU A 32 8.20 -0.69 3.87
CA LEU A 32 6.78 -1.04 3.69
C LEU A 32 6.47 -1.46 2.25
N PHE A 33 5.79 -2.60 2.10
CA PHE A 33 5.19 -3.00 0.82
C PHE A 33 3.67 -2.83 0.88
N LEU A 34 3.12 -2.01 -0.02
CA LEU A 34 1.68 -1.73 -0.11
C LEU A 34 1.09 -2.41 -1.36
N ALA A 35 0.09 -3.26 -1.16
CA ALA A 35 -0.72 -3.83 -2.23
C ALA A 35 -2.22 -3.71 -1.88
N PRO A 36 -2.76 -2.48 -1.83
CA PRO A 36 -4.16 -2.25 -1.49
C PRO A 36 -5.10 -2.85 -2.55
N PRO A 37 -6.37 -3.11 -2.22
CA PRO A 37 -7.32 -3.62 -3.20
C PRO A 37 -7.67 -2.54 -4.23
N TRP A 38 -7.60 -2.88 -5.51
CA TRP A 38 -7.83 -1.94 -6.61
C TRP A 38 -9.27 -1.91 -7.14
N GLY A 39 -10.23 -2.46 -6.39
CA GLY A 39 -11.64 -2.54 -6.83
C GLY A 39 -11.96 -3.67 -7.82
N GLY A 40 -11.08 -4.67 -7.96
CA GLY A 40 -11.31 -5.85 -8.80
C GLY A 40 -11.39 -5.54 -10.31
N PRO A 41 -11.75 -6.49 -11.19
CA PRO A 41 -11.63 -6.34 -12.65
C PRO A 41 -12.28 -5.10 -13.27
N MET A 42 -13.19 -4.44 -12.55
CA MET A 42 -13.87 -3.22 -12.94
C MET A 42 -12.94 -2.02 -13.13
N TYR A 43 -11.74 -2.00 -12.54
CA TYR A 43 -10.76 -0.94 -12.82
C TYR A 43 -10.41 -0.83 -14.31
N ASN A 44 -10.53 -1.93 -15.09
CA ASN A 44 -10.23 -1.94 -16.53
C ASN A 44 -11.21 -1.11 -17.36
N LYS A 45 -12.35 -0.73 -16.77
CA LYS A 45 -13.36 0.10 -17.47
C LYS A 45 -13.03 1.58 -17.40
N VAL A 46 -11.99 1.97 -16.66
CA VAL A 46 -11.56 3.35 -16.51
C VAL A 46 -10.23 3.50 -17.23
N GLU A 47 -10.12 4.54 -18.06
CA GLU A 47 -8.91 4.82 -18.83
C GLU A 47 -7.74 5.17 -17.91
N THR A 48 -7.97 6.08 -16.96
CA THR A 48 -6.96 6.51 -15.98
C THR A 48 -7.44 6.19 -14.56
N TYR A 49 -6.63 5.43 -13.82
CA TYR A 49 -6.90 5.07 -12.43
C TYR A 49 -6.35 6.16 -11.50
N THR A 50 -7.24 6.92 -10.87
CA THR A 50 -6.86 8.02 -9.97
C THR A 50 -6.76 7.56 -8.52
N MET A 51 -6.05 8.32 -7.69
CA MET A 51 -5.74 7.90 -6.31
C MET A 51 -6.97 7.84 -5.40
N ASP A 52 -8.03 8.59 -5.70
CA ASP A 52 -9.33 8.52 -5.01
C ASP A 52 -10.14 7.25 -5.32
N MET A 53 -9.78 6.51 -6.38
CA MET A 53 -10.42 5.23 -6.72
C MET A 53 -9.92 4.06 -5.88
N LEU A 54 -8.86 4.25 -5.09
CA LEU A 54 -8.47 3.27 -4.09
C LEU A 54 -9.55 3.16 -3.02
N GLN A 55 -9.81 1.92 -2.61
CA GLN A 55 -10.76 1.59 -1.56
C GLN A 55 -10.03 0.67 -0.56
N PRO A 56 -10.43 0.62 0.72
CA PRO A 56 -11.54 1.34 1.36
C PRO A 56 -11.25 2.81 1.68
N ILE A 57 -10.00 3.26 1.53
CA ILE A 57 -9.61 4.66 1.65
C ILE A 57 -8.90 5.12 0.38
N ASP A 58 -8.98 6.42 0.11
CA ASP A 58 -8.22 7.02 -0.98
C ASP A 58 -6.71 6.84 -0.76
N GLY A 59 -5.99 6.80 -1.88
CA GLY A 59 -4.55 6.55 -1.91
C GLY A 59 -3.72 7.64 -1.24
N TYR A 60 -4.21 8.89 -1.21
CA TYR A 60 -3.53 9.98 -0.52
C TYR A 60 -3.45 9.71 0.97
N LYS A 61 -4.57 9.38 1.61
CA LYS A 61 -4.62 9.01 3.03
C LYS A 61 -3.81 7.74 3.30
N LEU A 62 -3.91 6.74 2.43
CA LEU A 62 -3.14 5.51 2.58
C LEU A 62 -1.63 5.80 2.61
N PHE A 63 -1.13 6.64 1.71
CA PHE A 63 0.29 6.96 1.65
C PHE A 63 0.73 7.86 2.81
N GLN A 64 -0.12 8.75 3.31
CA GLN A 64 0.17 9.51 4.53
C GLN A 64 0.31 8.58 5.75
N ILE A 65 -0.60 7.62 5.90
CA ILE A 65 -0.53 6.60 6.97
C ILE A 65 0.75 5.78 6.82
N ALA A 66 1.04 5.30 5.62
CA ALA A 66 2.26 4.54 5.34
C ALA A 66 3.55 5.32 5.65
N GLN A 67 3.61 6.60 5.27
CA GLN A 67 4.76 7.48 5.54
C GLN A 67 4.98 7.75 7.03
N SER A 68 3.94 7.59 7.85
CA SER A 68 4.07 7.67 9.32
C SER A 68 4.80 6.46 9.93
N ILE A 69 4.83 5.33 9.22
CA ILE A 69 5.57 4.12 9.61
C ILE A 69 7.03 4.22 9.15
N THR A 70 7.23 4.47 7.85
CA THR A 70 8.57 4.57 7.24
C THR A 70 8.52 5.39 5.95
N PRO A 71 9.58 6.15 5.61
CA PRO A 71 9.70 6.79 4.30
C PRO A 71 10.01 5.80 3.17
N ASN A 72 10.51 4.60 3.47
CA ASN A 72 10.92 3.63 2.46
C ASN A 72 9.75 2.70 2.15
N MET A 73 9.12 2.88 0.99
CA MET A 73 8.03 2.02 0.58
C MET A 73 8.04 1.67 -0.91
N ILE A 74 7.51 0.49 -1.23
CA ILE A 74 7.10 0.10 -2.57
C ILE A 74 5.58 -0.03 -2.54
N THR A 75 4.92 0.55 -3.53
CA THR A 75 3.49 0.41 -3.73
C THR A 75 3.21 -0.30 -5.05
N PHE A 76 2.32 -1.29 -5.01
CA PHE A 76 1.87 -2.03 -6.19
C PHE A 76 0.53 -1.46 -6.65
N LEU A 77 0.57 -0.70 -7.74
CA LEU A 77 -0.57 0.00 -8.33
C LEU A 77 -0.89 -0.54 -9.73
N ARG A 78 -2.00 -0.08 -10.30
CA ARG A 78 -2.42 -0.45 -11.65
C ARG A 78 -1.52 0.20 -12.71
N GLY A 79 -1.37 -0.49 -13.85
CA GLY A 79 -0.58 0.02 -14.97
C GLY A 79 -1.12 1.30 -15.62
N ASN A 80 -2.40 1.63 -15.40
CA ASN A 80 -3.05 2.84 -15.90
C ASN A 80 -3.23 3.91 -14.81
N VAL A 81 -2.44 3.88 -13.74
CA VAL A 81 -2.52 4.88 -12.67
C VAL A 81 -2.07 6.27 -13.15
N ASP A 82 -2.73 7.31 -12.66
CA ASP A 82 -2.25 8.69 -12.81
C ASP A 82 -0.95 8.88 -12.01
N LEU A 83 0.19 8.85 -12.70
CA LEU A 83 1.51 8.99 -12.09
C LEU A 83 1.70 10.37 -11.44
N GLY A 84 1.09 11.43 -11.97
CA GLY A 84 1.20 12.77 -11.40
C GLY A 84 0.52 12.84 -10.03
N GLN A 85 -0.59 12.13 -9.85
CA GLN A 85 -1.24 11.99 -8.54
C GLN A 85 -0.41 11.14 -7.57
N VAL A 86 0.24 10.08 -8.05
CA VAL A 86 1.16 9.27 -7.24
C VAL A 86 2.31 10.14 -6.74
N GLU A 87 2.98 10.87 -7.62
CA GLU A 87 4.07 11.79 -7.23
C GLU A 87 3.60 12.85 -6.25
N SER A 88 2.46 13.49 -6.52
CA SER A 88 1.87 14.51 -5.64
C SER A 88 1.53 13.97 -4.26
N SER A 89 1.05 12.72 -4.17
CA SER A 89 0.74 12.06 -2.90
C SER A 89 1.98 11.72 -2.05
N LEU A 90 3.16 11.71 -2.66
CA LEU A 90 4.46 11.49 -2.01
C LEU A 90 5.21 12.81 -1.75
N GLY A 91 4.75 13.92 -2.34
CA GLY A 91 5.46 15.20 -2.47
C GLY A 91 5.66 16.04 -1.21
N SER A 92 5.35 15.54 0.00
CA SER A 92 5.65 16.26 1.24
C SER A 92 7.14 16.28 1.61
N ARG A 93 8.01 15.54 0.88
CA ARG A 93 9.44 15.38 1.21
C ARG A 93 10.40 15.39 0.01
N LEU A 94 9.94 15.63 -1.22
CA LEU A 94 10.80 15.78 -2.40
C LEU A 94 11.35 17.22 -2.48
N HIS A 95 12.09 17.63 -1.45
CA HIS A 95 13.08 18.70 -1.58
C HIS A 95 14.45 18.03 -1.59
N LEU A 96 14.88 17.62 -2.78
CA LEU A 96 16.28 17.41 -3.12
C LEU A 96 16.74 18.61 -3.95
#